data_AF-A0A8T2IWZ8-F1
#
_entry.id   AF-A0A8T2IWZ8-F1
#
_cell.length_a   1.000
_cell.length_b   1.000
_cell.length_c   1.000
_cell.angle_alpha   90.00
_cell.angle_beta   90.00
_cell.angle_gamma   90.00
#
_symmetry.space_group_name_H-M   'P 1'
#
loop_
_entity.id
_entity.type
_entity.pdbx_description
1 polymer ?
#
loop_
_entity_poly.entity_id
_entity_poly.type
_entity_poly.pdbx_seq_one_letter_code
_entity_poly.pdbx_strand_id
1 'polypeptide(L)'
;MGPADVCCAWETLPVPINGPWEELTAFEYTPELIAGPGAAQDPSEVNIHGCDCQGSCCIPGVCTCLPYGSNYVNNIIISGQRPILECNIMCNCRESCPNRESQLGLQFHLQLCKRPGKGWGLCTQENIPSGRFVCEYAGEVLGREQAHSRISSQKPTDSNYIIAVREHLHGGQILETFVDPTHKGNMGAI
;
A
#
# COMPACT_ATOMS: atom_id res chain seq x y z
N MET A 1 -12.30 -25.42 -10.28
CA MET A 1 -11.38 -25.06 -9.19
C MET A 1 -11.00 -23.61 -9.45
N GLY A 2 -11.44 -22.69 -8.59
CA GLY A 2 -11.07 -21.27 -8.69
C GLY A 2 -9.61 -21.04 -8.31
N PRO A 3 -9.10 -19.81 -8.45
CA PRO A 3 -7.73 -19.49 -8.05
C PRO A 3 -7.56 -19.73 -6.54
N ALA A 4 -6.53 -20.49 -6.19
CA ALA A 4 -6.21 -20.80 -4.79
C ALA A 4 -5.64 -19.59 -4.03
N ASP A 5 -5.15 -18.60 -4.77
CA ASP A 5 -4.49 -17.40 -4.27
C ASP A 5 -4.79 -16.22 -5.22
N VAL A 6 -5.42 -15.16 -4.69
CA VAL A 6 -5.72 -13.96 -5.49
C VAL A 6 -4.47 -13.13 -5.77
N CYS A 7 -3.40 -13.30 -4.98
CA CYS A 7 -2.15 -12.58 -5.14
C CYS A 7 -1.23 -13.16 -6.21
N CYS A 8 -1.62 -14.27 -6.85
CA CYS A 8 -0.83 -14.94 -7.89
C CYS A 8 0.62 -15.24 -7.48
N ALA A 9 0.89 -15.54 -6.20
CA ALA A 9 2.21 -15.74 -5.61
C ALA A 9 3.17 -14.53 -5.67
N TRP A 10 2.64 -13.31 -5.84
CA TRP A 10 3.43 -12.07 -5.77
C TRP A 10 3.65 -11.57 -4.34
N GLU A 11 2.86 -12.05 -3.39
CA GLU A 11 2.98 -11.73 -1.97
C GLU A 11 3.72 -12.84 -1.21
N THR A 12 4.28 -12.48 -0.06
CA THR A 12 4.96 -13.40 0.88
C THR A 12 4.04 -14.48 1.45
N LEU A 13 2.73 -14.20 1.52
CA LEU A 13 1.70 -15.12 1.98
C LEU A 13 0.56 -15.17 0.95
N PRO A 14 -0.04 -16.35 0.70
CA PRO A 14 -1.18 -16.46 -0.20
C PRO A 14 -2.42 -15.83 0.43
N VAL A 15 -3.31 -15.29 -0.40
CA VAL A 15 -4.61 -14.76 0.00
C VAL A 15 -5.71 -15.57 -0.70
N PRO A 16 -6.23 -16.62 -0.05
CA PRO A 16 -7.26 -17.47 -0.64
C PRO A 16 -8.62 -16.76 -0.74
N ILE A 17 -9.47 -17.28 -1.64
CA ILE A 17 -10.85 -16.82 -1.81
C ILE A 17 -11.80 -17.71 -1.01
N ASN A 18 -12.49 -17.14 -0.03
CA ASN A 18 -13.52 -17.81 0.74
C ASN A 18 -14.93 -17.37 0.29
N GLY A 19 -15.44 -18.04 -0.75
CA GLY A 19 -16.75 -17.78 -1.33
C GLY A 19 -16.85 -18.20 -2.80
N PRO A 20 -17.96 -17.85 -3.48
CA PRO A 20 -18.18 -18.14 -4.90
C PRO A 20 -17.28 -17.27 -5.77
N TRP A 21 -16.04 -17.72 -6.02
CA TRP A 21 -15.00 -16.96 -6.74
C TRP A 21 -15.43 -16.49 -8.14
N GLU A 22 -16.41 -17.15 -8.76
CA GLU A 22 -16.99 -16.77 -10.05
C GLU A 22 -17.70 -15.40 -10.00
N GLU A 23 -18.07 -14.92 -8.80
CA GLU A 23 -18.65 -13.60 -8.58
C GLU A 23 -17.59 -12.51 -8.33
N LEU A 24 -16.30 -12.85 -8.31
CA LEU A 24 -15.24 -11.86 -8.17
C LEU A 24 -15.01 -11.20 -9.53
N THR A 25 -15.13 -9.86 -9.56
CA THR A 25 -14.77 -9.09 -10.76
C THR A 25 -13.30 -9.31 -11.06
N ALA A 26 -12.99 -9.67 -12.30
CA ALA A 26 -11.61 -9.90 -12.73
C ALA A 26 -10.81 -8.58 -12.71
N PHE A 27 -9.59 -8.67 -12.21
CA PHE A 27 -8.60 -7.60 -12.20
C PHE A 27 -7.20 -8.22 -12.34
N GLU A 28 -6.22 -7.42 -12.71
CA GLU A 28 -4.81 -7.80 -12.77
C GLU A 28 -4.16 -7.50 -11.41
N TYR A 29 -3.58 -8.52 -10.78
CA TYR A 29 -2.93 -8.32 -9.48
C TYR A 29 -1.59 -7.61 -9.64
N THR A 30 -1.33 -6.58 -8.84
CA THR A 30 0.00 -5.97 -8.65
C THR A 30 0.21 -5.69 -7.16
N PRO A 31 1.34 -6.10 -6.56
CA PRO A 31 1.64 -5.76 -5.16
C PRO A 31 2.10 -4.30 -5.01
N GLU A 32 2.52 -3.66 -6.10
CA GLU A 32 3.13 -2.33 -6.11
C GLU A 32 2.24 -1.28 -6.80
N LEU A 33 2.51 -0.02 -6.49
CA LEU A 33 2.03 1.11 -7.29
C LEU A 33 2.69 1.08 -8.67
N ILE A 34 1.89 1.26 -9.73
CA ILE A 34 2.38 1.29 -11.11
C ILE A 34 1.95 2.56 -11.82
N ALA A 35 2.74 3.03 -12.78
CA ALA A 35 2.36 4.20 -13.57
C ALA A 35 1.10 3.91 -14.41
N GLY A 36 0.04 4.68 -14.17
CA GLY A 36 -1.18 4.66 -14.97
C GLY A 36 -1.26 5.83 -15.96
N PRO A 37 -2.35 5.95 -16.72
CA PRO A 37 -2.48 7.02 -17.70
C PRO A 37 -2.44 8.42 -17.06
N GLY A 38 -1.61 9.29 -17.62
CA GLY A 38 -1.42 10.66 -17.15
C GLY A 38 -0.56 10.80 -15.89
N ALA A 39 0.04 9.72 -15.37
CA ALA A 39 0.99 9.81 -14.27
C ALA A 39 2.15 10.74 -14.64
N ALA A 40 2.47 11.68 -13.75
CA ALA A 40 3.57 12.63 -13.96
C ALA A 40 4.95 12.03 -13.65
N GLN A 41 4.98 11.01 -12.80
CA GLN A 41 6.19 10.31 -12.34
C GLN A 41 5.89 8.82 -12.26
N ASP A 42 6.92 8.01 -12.46
CA ASP A 42 6.85 6.58 -12.19
C ASP A 42 6.95 6.37 -10.67
N PRO A 43 5.97 5.73 -10.02
CA PRO A 43 5.99 5.49 -8.58
C PRO A 43 7.15 4.58 -8.12
N SER A 44 7.79 3.84 -9.03
CA SER A 44 8.97 3.03 -8.74
C SER A 44 10.28 3.82 -8.71
N GLU A 45 10.29 5.08 -9.13
CA GLU A 45 11.49 5.93 -9.12
C GLU A 45 11.90 6.30 -7.68
N VAL A 46 13.10 5.89 -7.29
CA VAL A 46 13.66 6.20 -5.97
C VAL A 46 14.21 7.63 -5.96
N ASN A 47 13.39 8.58 -5.51
CA ASN A 47 13.75 10.00 -5.42
C ASN A 47 14.14 10.47 -3.99
N ILE A 48 14.26 9.54 -3.03
CA ILE A 48 14.57 9.82 -1.62
C ILE A 48 15.98 9.33 -1.27
N HIS A 49 16.81 10.23 -0.73
CA HIS A 49 18.15 9.88 -0.26
C HIS A 49 18.11 8.84 0.87
N GLY A 50 19.05 7.88 0.83
CA GLY A 50 19.23 6.92 1.90
C GLY A 50 20.07 7.46 3.07
N CYS A 51 20.15 6.68 4.15
CA CYS A 51 21.03 6.95 5.28
C CYS A 51 22.34 6.16 5.20
N ASP A 52 23.39 6.69 5.81
CA ASP A 52 24.70 6.03 5.91
C ASP A 52 24.85 5.13 7.16
N CYS A 53 23.76 4.91 7.89
CA CYS A 53 23.75 4.07 9.09
C CYS A 53 24.18 2.64 8.75
N GLN A 54 25.01 2.03 9.60
CA GLN A 54 25.48 0.65 9.41
C GLN A 54 24.71 -0.32 10.32
N GLY A 55 24.46 -1.54 9.84
CA GLY A 55 23.76 -2.55 10.63
C GLY A 55 22.28 -2.23 10.83
N SER A 56 21.75 -2.50 12.04
CA SER A 56 20.36 -2.22 12.44
C SER A 56 20.24 -0.97 13.33
N CYS A 57 21.20 -0.05 13.26
CA CYS A 57 21.38 1.05 14.22
C CYS A 57 20.62 2.35 13.87
N CYS A 58 19.57 2.28 13.04
CA CYS A 58 18.81 3.48 12.70
C CYS A 58 17.96 3.93 13.91
N ILE A 59 18.45 4.95 14.60
CA ILE A 59 17.79 5.56 15.75
C ILE A 59 17.54 7.06 15.54
N PRO A 60 16.53 7.65 16.19
CA PRO A 60 16.28 9.08 16.14
C PRO A 60 17.51 9.92 16.55
N GLY A 61 17.71 11.03 15.87
CA GLY A 61 18.85 11.93 16.10
C GLY A 61 20.17 11.48 15.45
N VAL A 62 20.23 10.25 14.91
CA VAL A 62 21.39 9.73 14.16
C VAL A 62 21.00 9.43 12.70
N CYS A 63 19.89 8.73 12.49
CA CYS A 63 19.44 8.35 11.16
C CYS A 63 18.69 9.49 10.45
N THR A 64 19.12 9.82 9.24
CA THR A 64 18.46 10.84 8.38
C THR A 64 17.06 10.43 7.93
N CYS A 65 16.74 9.13 7.90
CA CYS A 65 15.40 8.62 7.63
C CYS A 65 14.44 8.76 8.83
N LEU A 66 14.92 9.17 10.01
CA LEU A 66 14.09 9.37 11.21
C LEU A 66 14.06 10.86 11.66
N PRO A 67 13.74 11.82 10.77
CA PRO A 67 13.81 13.24 11.10
C PRO A 67 12.77 13.66 12.15
N TYR A 68 11.69 12.90 12.31
CA TYR A 68 10.61 13.20 13.24
C TYR A 68 10.51 12.18 14.39
N GLY A 69 11.58 11.41 14.64
CA GLY A 69 11.60 10.35 15.65
C GLY A 69 11.27 8.96 15.09
N SER A 70 11.26 7.95 15.96
CA SER A 70 11.01 6.55 15.57
C SER A 70 9.63 6.37 14.98
N ASN A 71 9.52 5.77 13.79
CA ASN A 71 8.23 5.45 13.19
C ASN A 71 7.59 4.26 13.91
N TYR A 72 8.41 3.28 14.30
CA TYR A 72 7.98 2.01 14.86
C TYR A 72 8.71 1.67 16.16
N VAL A 73 8.01 0.98 17.07
CA VAL A 73 8.58 0.24 18.21
C VAL A 73 8.01 -1.16 18.19
N ASN A 74 8.86 -2.17 18.12
CA ASN A 74 8.46 -3.58 18.01
C ASN A 74 7.42 -3.80 16.88
N ASN A 75 7.71 -3.27 15.68
CA ASN A 75 6.84 -3.35 14.49
C ASN A 75 5.48 -2.62 14.61
N ILE A 76 5.26 -1.86 15.68
CA ILE A 76 4.03 -1.09 15.93
C ILE A 76 4.28 0.37 15.63
N ILE A 77 3.41 0.98 14.83
CA ILE A 77 3.44 2.41 14.53
C ILE A 77 3.24 3.25 15.81
N ILE A 78 4.11 4.23 16.03
CA ILE A 78 4.04 5.10 17.22
C ILE A 78 3.06 6.26 16.98
N SER A 79 3.03 6.83 15.78
CA SER A 79 2.15 7.95 15.42
C SER A 79 1.90 8.00 13.93
N GLY A 80 0.63 8.10 13.55
CA GLY A 80 0.19 8.36 12.17
C GLY A 80 -0.08 9.85 11.89
N GLN A 81 0.29 10.76 12.80
CA GLN A 81 0.03 12.20 12.65
C GLN A 81 1.16 12.97 11.96
N ARG A 82 2.24 12.28 11.58
CA ARG A 82 3.41 12.85 10.93
C ARG A 82 3.82 11.98 9.75
N PRO A 83 4.55 12.53 8.76
CA PRO A 83 5.09 11.72 7.67
C PRO A 83 5.97 10.59 8.20
N ILE A 84 5.79 9.42 7.60
CA ILE A 84 6.59 8.22 7.87
C ILE A 84 7.59 8.09 6.73
N LEU A 85 8.87 8.07 7.07
CA LEU A 85 9.97 7.85 6.13
C LEU A 85 10.69 6.57 6.53
N GLU A 86 10.53 5.53 5.72
CA GLU A 86 11.27 4.28 5.92
C GLU A 86 12.69 4.38 5.36
N CYS A 87 13.58 3.55 5.89
CA CYS A 87 14.84 3.30 5.22
C CYS A 87 14.55 2.62 3.88
N ASN A 88 15.28 2.96 2.83
CA ASN A 88 15.02 2.48 1.48
C ASN A 88 16.23 1.73 0.89
N ILE A 89 16.16 1.34 -0.38
CA ILE A 89 17.23 0.62 -1.07
C ILE A 89 18.55 1.40 -1.17
N MET A 90 18.51 2.73 -1.00
CA MET A 90 19.70 3.59 -1.01
C MET A 90 20.37 3.68 0.38
N CYS A 91 19.80 3.06 1.42
CA CYS A 91 20.36 3.07 2.77
C CYS A 91 21.42 1.98 2.97
N ASN A 92 22.48 2.29 3.71
CA ASN A 92 23.51 1.31 4.10
C ASN A 92 23.09 0.40 5.28
N CYS A 93 21.94 0.67 5.89
CA CYS A 93 21.41 -0.16 6.98
C CYS A 93 20.83 -1.46 6.41
N ARG A 94 20.95 -2.54 7.19
CA ARG A 94 20.51 -3.89 6.78
C ARG A 94 18.99 -3.96 6.58
N GLU A 95 18.53 -4.99 5.89
CA GLU A 95 17.10 -5.32 5.74
C GLU A 95 16.42 -5.53 7.10
N SER A 96 17.17 -5.99 8.11
CA SER A 96 16.67 -6.13 9.49
C SER A 96 16.56 -4.81 10.26
N CYS A 97 16.60 -3.65 9.58
CA CYS A 97 16.45 -2.35 10.19
C CYS A 97 14.99 -2.18 10.67
N PRO A 98 14.74 -1.74 11.92
CA PRO A 98 13.37 -1.58 12.44
C PRO A 98 12.60 -0.42 11.81
N ASN A 99 13.20 0.30 10.86
CA ASN A 99 12.56 1.36 10.08
C ASN A 99 12.24 0.91 8.64
N ARG A 100 11.95 -0.39 8.47
CA ARG A 100 11.61 -1.05 7.22
C ARG A 100 10.42 -1.98 7.47
N GLU A 101 9.23 -1.44 7.71
CA GLU A 101 8.05 -2.25 8.07
C GLU A 101 7.13 -2.51 6.88
N SER A 102 6.70 -1.47 6.17
CA SER A 102 5.76 -1.64 5.05
C SER A 102 6.39 -2.43 3.90
N GLN A 103 7.70 -2.25 3.69
CA GLN A 103 8.46 -2.98 2.66
C GLN A 103 8.69 -4.48 2.96
N LEU A 104 8.27 -5.00 4.12
CA LEU A 104 8.36 -6.44 4.43
C LEU A 104 7.23 -7.25 3.78
N GLY A 105 6.31 -6.59 3.08
CA GLY A 105 5.18 -7.21 2.41
C GLY A 105 4.13 -7.72 3.40
N LEU A 106 3.31 -8.67 2.94
CA LEU A 106 2.23 -9.23 3.74
C LEU A 106 2.73 -10.06 4.94
N GLN A 107 2.35 -9.67 6.16
CA GLN A 107 2.80 -10.33 7.40
C GLN A 107 1.71 -11.16 8.10
N PHE A 108 0.49 -11.17 7.58
CA PHE A 108 -0.66 -11.83 8.20
C PHE A 108 -1.44 -12.66 7.16
N HIS A 109 -2.02 -13.77 7.60
CA HIS A 109 -2.88 -14.61 6.78
C HIS A 109 -4.22 -13.91 6.58
N LEU A 110 -4.44 -13.39 5.38
CA LEU A 110 -5.68 -12.75 4.95
C LEU A 110 -6.42 -13.66 3.97
N GLN A 111 -7.71 -13.41 3.79
CA GLN A 111 -8.55 -14.09 2.82
C GLN A 111 -9.60 -13.13 2.26
N LEU A 112 -10.02 -13.35 1.01
CA LEU A 112 -11.20 -12.68 0.49
C LEU A 112 -12.45 -13.32 1.06
N CYS A 113 -13.38 -12.49 1.52
CA CYS A 113 -14.62 -12.91 2.16
C CYS A 113 -15.82 -12.20 1.54
N LYS A 114 -16.84 -12.95 1.13
CA LYS A 114 -18.10 -12.36 0.69
C LYS A 114 -18.90 -11.87 1.90
N ARG A 115 -19.38 -10.62 1.84
CA ARG A 115 -20.22 -9.98 2.88
C ARG A 115 -21.60 -9.62 2.32
N PRO A 116 -22.69 -10.06 2.97
CA PRO A 116 -24.04 -9.69 2.56
C PRO A 116 -24.22 -8.17 2.48
N GLY A 117 -24.72 -7.70 1.33
CA GLY A 117 -24.99 -6.27 1.08
C GLY A 117 -23.75 -5.38 0.87
N LYS A 118 -22.53 -5.92 0.95
CA LYS A 118 -21.28 -5.15 0.74
C LYS A 118 -20.43 -5.65 -0.43
N GLY A 119 -20.62 -6.91 -0.85
CA GLY A 119 -19.81 -7.51 -1.91
C GLY A 119 -18.64 -8.31 -1.34
N TRP A 120 -17.50 -8.25 -2.00
CA TRP A 120 -16.25 -8.83 -1.49
C TRP A 120 -15.60 -7.90 -0.46
N GLY A 121 -14.64 -8.43 0.27
CA GLY A 121 -13.86 -7.69 1.24
C GLY A 121 -12.66 -8.53 1.68
N LEU A 122 -11.67 -7.87 2.27
CA LEU A 122 -10.51 -8.52 2.88
C LEU A 122 -10.77 -8.83 4.37
N CYS A 123 -10.52 -10.08 4.77
CA CYS A 123 -10.69 -10.56 6.14
C CYS A 123 -9.38 -11.18 6.65
N THR A 124 -9.05 -10.94 7.92
CA THR A 124 -7.96 -11.68 8.59
C THR A 124 -8.40 -13.08 9.02
N GLN A 125 -7.47 -14.04 9.00
CA GLN A 125 -7.62 -15.38 9.57
C GLN A 125 -6.99 -15.49 10.97
N GLU A 126 -6.31 -14.45 11.44
CA GLU A 126 -5.62 -14.40 12.72
C GLU A 126 -5.78 -13.04 13.44
N ASN A 127 -5.40 -12.99 14.71
CA ASN A 127 -5.44 -11.74 15.48
C ASN A 127 -4.29 -10.81 15.04
N ILE A 128 -4.63 -9.58 14.65
CA ILE A 128 -3.66 -8.55 14.29
C ILE A 128 -3.54 -7.56 15.46
N PRO A 129 -2.36 -7.44 16.11
CA PRO A 129 -2.15 -6.44 17.14
C PRO A 129 -2.34 -5.01 16.63
N SER A 130 -2.90 -4.14 17.46
CA SER A 130 -3.12 -2.72 17.10
C SER A 130 -1.81 -2.05 16.67
N GLY A 131 -1.87 -1.31 15.56
CA GLY A 131 -0.75 -0.54 15.02
C GLY A 131 0.27 -1.35 14.21
N ARG A 132 0.02 -2.64 13.96
CA ARG A 132 0.78 -3.41 12.97
C ARG A 132 0.37 -3.03 11.55
N PHE A 133 1.35 -2.99 10.64
CA PHE A 133 1.11 -2.84 9.21
C PHE A 133 0.34 -4.06 8.68
N VAL A 134 -0.65 -3.85 7.81
CA VAL A 134 -1.50 -4.93 7.27
C VAL A 134 -1.19 -5.19 5.80
N CYS A 135 -1.48 -4.21 4.94
CA CYS A 135 -1.18 -4.23 3.52
C CYS A 135 -1.28 -2.79 2.97
N GLU A 136 -0.76 -2.60 1.75
CA GLU A 136 -0.87 -1.32 1.04
C GLU A 136 -2.22 -1.18 0.32
N TYR A 137 -2.49 0.03 -0.16
CA TYR A 137 -3.51 0.28 -1.16
C TYR A 137 -2.80 0.57 -2.49
N ALA A 138 -2.58 -0.48 -3.28
CA ALA A 138 -1.72 -0.42 -4.46
C ALA A 138 -2.51 -0.64 -5.76
N GLY A 139 -2.10 0.05 -6.82
CA GLY A 139 -2.72 0.01 -8.14
C GLY A 139 -2.14 1.07 -9.08
N GLU A 140 -2.91 1.47 -10.09
CA GLU A 140 -2.46 2.49 -11.04
C GLU A 140 -2.40 3.88 -10.39
N VAL A 141 -1.25 4.53 -10.46
CA VAL A 141 -1.13 5.97 -10.14
C VAL A 141 -1.58 6.76 -11.35
N LEU A 142 -2.65 7.55 -11.21
CA LEU A 142 -3.27 8.29 -12.30
C LEU A 142 -2.87 9.76 -12.31
N GLY A 143 -2.87 10.36 -13.52
CA GLY A 143 -2.94 11.80 -13.65
C GLY A 143 -4.29 12.34 -13.18
N ARG A 144 -4.31 13.58 -12.67
CA ARG A 144 -5.54 14.22 -12.16
C ARG A 144 -6.68 14.19 -13.18
N GLU A 145 -6.41 14.54 -14.44
CA GLU A 145 -7.43 14.55 -15.50
C GLU A 145 -7.97 13.13 -15.77
N GLN A 146 -7.10 12.14 -15.76
CA GLN A 146 -7.49 10.74 -15.94
C GLN A 146 -8.36 10.25 -14.77
N ALA A 147 -7.98 10.57 -13.54
CA ALA A 147 -8.76 10.23 -12.35
C ALA A 147 -10.17 10.87 -12.42
N HIS A 148 -10.25 12.16 -12.75
CA HIS A 148 -11.52 12.86 -12.94
C HIS A 148 -12.38 12.23 -14.05
N SER A 149 -11.77 11.83 -15.16
CA SER A 149 -12.45 11.16 -16.26
C SER A 149 -13.03 9.81 -15.83
N ARG A 150 -12.28 9.00 -15.06
CA ARG A 150 -12.75 7.69 -14.56
C ARG A 150 -13.90 7.88 -13.57
N ILE A 151 -13.76 8.79 -12.60
CA ILE A 151 -14.82 9.12 -11.62
C ILE A 151 -16.11 9.56 -12.33
N SER A 152 -16.00 10.44 -13.33
CA SER A 152 -17.17 10.95 -14.06
C SER A 152 -17.87 9.88 -14.91
N SER A 153 -17.21 8.76 -15.18
CA SER A 153 -17.74 7.66 -15.99
C SER A 153 -18.34 6.53 -15.15
N GLN A 154 -18.27 6.61 -13.81
CA GLN A 154 -18.80 5.59 -12.91
C GLN A 154 -20.33 5.49 -12.96
N LYS A 155 -20.84 4.26 -13.02
CA LYS A 155 -22.28 3.97 -12.90
C LYS A 155 -22.67 3.75 -11.44
N PRO A 156 -23.95 3.93 -11.08
CA PRO A 156 -24.42 3.71 -9.70
C PRO A 156 -24.21 2.28 -9.16
N THR A 157 -24.02 1.31 -10.04
CA THR A 157 -23.78 -0.10 -9.70
C THR A 157 -22.31 -0.46 -9.58
N ASP A 158 -21.41 0.44 -10.00
CA ASP A 158 -19.98 0.18 -10.01
C ASP A 158 -19.42 0.38 -8.61
N SER A 159 -18.47 -0.47 -8.22
CA SER A 159 -17.63 -0.21 -7.05
C SER A 159 -16.69 0.95 -7.34
N ASN A 160 -16.44 1.80 -6.33
CA ASN A 160 -15.52 2.93 -6.46
C ASN A 160 -14.24 2.65 -5.68
N TYR A 161 -13.11 2.61 -6.40
CA TYR A 161 -11.80 2.29 -5.86
C TYR A 161 -10.80 3.44 -5.96
N ILE A 162 -11.16 4.59 -6.55
CA ILE A 162 -10.19 5.67 -6.69
C ILE A 162 -10.01 6.37 -5.35
N ILE A 163 -8.79 6.35 -4.81
CA ILE A 163 -8.40 7.14 -3.65
C ILE A 163 -7.58 8.36 -4.10
N ALA A 164 -7.90 9.52 -3.55
CA ALA A 164 -7.14 10.75 -3.72
C ALA A 164 -6.46 11.11 -2.40
N VAL A 165 -5.14 10.96 -2.35
CA VAL A 165 -4.30 11.34 -1.19
C VAL A 165 -3.81 12.76 -1.41
N ARG A 166 -4.07 13.66 -0.46
CA ARG A 166 -3.65 15.07 -0.51
C ARG A 166 -2.74 15.36 0.68
N GLU A 167 -1.46 15.60 0.39
CA GLU A 167 -0.45 15.88 1.40
C GLU A 167 -0.16 17.38 1.41
N HIS A 168 -0.38 18.02 2.57
CA HIS A 168 -0.13 19.44 2.75
C HIS A 168 1.31 19.66 3.19
N LEU A 169 2.14 20.16 2.28
CA LEU A 169 3.55 20.39 2.50
C LEU A 169 3.81 21.78 3.08
N HIS A 170 5.02 21.98 3.63
CA HIS A 170 5.47 23.28 4.07
C HIS A 170 5.45 24.29 2.91
N GLY A 171 5.04 25.53 3.20
CA GLY A 171 4.92 26.59 2.18
C GLY A 171 3.61 26.57 1.37
N GLY A 172 2.62 25.77 1.77
CA GLY A 172 1.27 25.77 1.18
C GLY A 172 1.15 24.97 -0.11
N GLN A 173 2.20 24.23 -0.49
CA GLN A 173 2.13 23.27 -1.60
C GLN A 173 1.28 22.06 -1.19
N ILE A 174 0.54 21.51 -2.15
CA ILE A 174 -0.26 20.30 -1.97
C ILE A 174 0.22 19.27 -2.98
N LEU A 175 0.71 18.14 -2.50
CA LEU A 175 0.97 16.97 -3.32
C LEU A 175 -0.33 16.15 -3.40
N GLU A 176 -0.74 15.80 -4.62
CA GLU A 176 -1.92 14.98 -4.85
C GLU A 176 -1.55 13.71 -5.59
N THR A 177 -1.92 12.57 -5.00
CA THR A 177 -1.70 11.24 -5.58
C THR A 177 -3.05 10.55 -5.75
N PHE A 178 -3.35 10.11 -6.97
CA PHE A 178 -4.57 9.37 -7.29
C PHE A 178 -4.18 7.91 -7.53
N VAL A 179 -4.68 6.99 -6.71
CA VAL A 179 -4.45 5.54 -6.90
C VAL A 179 -5.75 4.89 -7.28
N ASP A 180 -5.73 4.13 -8.37
CA ASP A 180 -6.88 3.41 -8.92
C ASP A 180 -6.56 1.92 -9.14
N PRO A 181 -6.99 1.05 -8.21
CA PRO A 181 -6.82 -0.38 -8.31
C PRO A 181 -7.95 -1.10 -9.07
N THR A 182 -8.87 -0.38 -9.73
CA THR A 182 -10.06 -0.97 -10.38
C THR A 182 -9.72 -2.07 -11.39
N HIS A 183 -8.65 -1.88 -12.18
CA HIS A 183 -8.23 -2.82 -13.21
C HIS A 183 -6.91 -3.50 -12.90
N LYS A 184 -5.99 -2.78 -12.25
CA LYS A 184 -4.69 -3.29 -11.81
C LYS A 184 -4.47 -2.86 -10.36
N GLY A 185 -4.46 -3.78 -9.42
CA GLY A 185 -4.31 -3.45 -8.02
C GLY A 185 -4.02 -4.65 -7.12
N ASN A 186 -3.86 -4.38 -5.83
CA ASN A 186 -3.61 -5.40 -4.82
C ASN A 186 -4.89 -5.80 -4.07
N MET A 187 -4.74 -6.67 -3.07
CA MET A 187 -5.82 -7.13 -2.20
C MET A 187 -6.40 -6.04 -1.29
N GLY A 188 -5.69 -4.92 -1.07
CA GLY A 188 -6.16 -3.80 -0.25
C GLY A 188 -7.35 -3.04 -0.86
N ALA A 189 -7.61 -3.27 -2.15
CA ALA A 189 -8.71 -2.68 -2.88
C ALA A 189 -10.00 -3.51 -2.89
N ILE A 190 -9.98 -4.75 -2.37
CA ILE A 190 -11.06 -5.73 -2.54
C ILE A 190 -12.07 -5.69 -1.40
#